data_AF-A0AA89RZ06-F1
#
_entry.id   AF-A0AA89RZ06-F1
#
_cell.length_a   1.000
_cell.length_b   1.000
_cell.length_c   1.000
_cell.angle_alpha   90.00
_cell.angle_beta   90.00
_cell.angle_gamma   90.00
#
_symmetry.space_group_name_H-M   'P 1'
#
loop_
_entity.id
_entity.type
_entity.pdbx_description
1 polymer ?
#
loop_
_entity_poly.entity_id
_entity_poly.type
_entity_poly.pdbx_seq_one_letter_code
_entity_poly.pdbx_strand_id
1 'polypeptide(L)' 'MTDTQDPLWRALARLENADLSNDDRNLFRPAFAAMHGSHAMRIPEDIVKLIQRLDATLPKAMET' A
#
# COMPACT_ATOMS: atom_id res chain seq x y z
N MET A 1 -9.84 -17.55 8.30
CA MET A 1 -9.29 -17.79 6.95
C MET A 1 -9.39 -16.49 6.17
N THR A 2 -8.40 -15.61 6.29
CA THR A 2 -8.21 -14.39 5.48
C THR A 2 -6.72 -14.09 5.39
N ASP A 3 -5.92 -15.12 5.13
CA ASP A 3 -4.45 -15.04 5.13
C ASP A 3 -3.89 -14.40 3.83
N THR A 4 -4.73 -14.21 2.81
CA THR A 4 -4.31 -13.76 1.47
C THR A 4 -4.45 -12.25 1.26
N GLN A 5 -5.19 -11.52 2.11
CA GLN A 5 -5.33 -10.06 2.00
C GLN A 5 -4.27 -9.29 2.81
N ASP A 6 -3.62 -9.95 3.77
CA ASP A 6 -2.61 -9.38 4.67
C ASP A 6 -1.38 -8.75 3.97
N PRO A 7 -0.78 -9.36 2.91
CA PRO A 7 0.48 -8.84 2.37
C PRO A 7 0.30 -7.51 1.62
N LEU A 8 -0.83 -7.33 0.91
CA LEU A 8 -1.12 -6.09 0.21
C LEU A 8 -1.36 -4.93 1.18
N TRP A 9 -2.17 -5.16 2.21
CA TRP A 9 -2.46 -4.15 3.21
C TRP A 9 -1.21 -3.78 4.03
N ARG A 10 -0.34 -4.76 4.29
CA ARG A 10 0.93 -4.54 4.99
C ARG A 10 1.96 -3.77 4.14
N ALA A 11 2.02 -4.03 2.84
CA ALA A 11 2.81 -3.23 1.89
C ALA A 11 2.26 -1.79 1.81
N LEU A 12 0.93 -1.65 1.73
CA LEU A 12 0.29 -0.33 1.72
C LEU A 12 0.52 0.44 3.02
N ALA A 13 0.46 -0.21 4.19
CA ALA A 13 0.80 0.40 5.48
C ALA A 13 2.26 0.89 5.53
N ARG A 14 3.20 0.12 4.96
CA ARG A 14 4.60 0.54 4.83
C ARG A 14 4.75 1.76 3.93
N LEU A 15 4.01 1.78 2.82
CA LEU A 15 3.97 2.91 1.90
C LEU A 15 3.35 4.16 2.53
N GLU A 16 2.34 4.02 3.41
CA GLU A 16 1.75 5.14 4.15
C GLU A 16 2.81 5.88 5.01
N ASN A 17 3.70 5.11 5.62
CA ASN A 17 4.78 5.58 6.49
C ASN A 17 6.09 5.89 5.74
N ALA A 18 6.19 5.54 4.46
CA ALA A 18 7.35 5.83 3.63
C ALA A 18 7.32 7.28 3.12
N ASP A 19 8.50 7.82 2.84
CA ASP A 19 8.65 9.11 2.18
C ASP A 19 8.35 8.97 0.68
N LEU A 20 7.06 9.00 0.36
CA LEU A 20 6.56 8.98 -1.02
C LEU A 20 6.40 10.40 -1.56
N SER A 21 6.62 10.54 -2.88
CA SER A 21 6.29 11.79 -3.58
C SER A 21 4.79 12.11 -3.46
N ASN A 22 4.45 13.40 -3.48
CA ASN A 22 3.07 13.85 -3.28
C ASN A 22 2.11 13.30 -4.37
N ASP A 23 2.62 13.10 -5.60
CA ASP A 23 1.89 12.47 -6.70
C ASP A 23 1.51 11.01 -6.39
N ASP A 24 2.47 10.21 -5.94
CA ASP A 24 2.25 8.81 -5.53
C ASP A 24 1.30 8.74 -4.34
N ARG A 25 1.46 9.63 -3.35
CA ARG A 25 0.57 9.71 -2.19
C ARG A 25 -0.86 10.04 -2.60
N ASN A 26 -1.06 10.93 -3.57
CA ASN A 26 -2.38 11.29 -4.07
C ASN A 26 -3.03 10.14 -4.84
N LEU A 27 -2.25 9.32 -5.54
CA LEU A 27 -2.70 8.07 -6.16
C LEU A 27 -3.16 7.03 -5.13
N PHE A 28 -2.48 6.93 -3.98
CA PHE A 28 -2.83 5.98 -2.93
C PHE A 28 -3.88 6.47 -1.93
N ARG A 29 -4.27 7.75 -1.94
CA ARG A 29 -5.35 8.28 -1.07
C ARG A 29 -6.60 7.40 -0.98
N PRO A 30 -7.22 6.94 -2.09
CA PRO A 30 -8.38 6.07 -2.01
C PRO A 30 -8.04 4.68 -1.42
N ALA A 31 -6.84 4.17 -1.68
CA ALA A 31 -6.36 2.91 -1.12
C ALA A 31 -6.14 3.01 0.40
N PHE A 32 -5.55 4.11 0.89
CA PHE A 32 -5.43 4.39 2.33
C PHE A 32 -6.80 4.58 2.97
N ALA A 33 -7.72 5.32 2.35
CA ALA A 33 -9.08 5.46 2.86
C ALA A 33 -9.80 4.11 3.01
N ALA A 34 -9.60 3.20 2.05
CA ALA A 34 -10.11 1.84 2.12
C ALA A 34 -9.50 1.01 3.26
N MET A 35 -8.23 1.26 3.66
CA MET A 35 -7.63 0.66 4.87
C MET A 35 -8.33 1.07 6.15
N HIS A 36 -8.65 2.37 6.27
CA HIS A 36 -9.21 2.95 7.49
C HIS A 36 -10.73 2.73 7.63
N GLY A 37 -11.32 1.87 6.81
CA GLY A 37 -12.73 1.47 6.93
C GLY A 37 -13.71 2.29 6.10
N SER A 38 -13.23 3.15 5.19
CA SER A 38 -14.13 3.74 4.18
C SER A 38 -14.46 2.69 3.12
N HIS A 39 -15.57 1.99 3.37
CA HIS A 39 -16.41 1.26 2.40
C HIS A 39 -15.64 0.39 1.40
N ALA A 40 -15.66 -0.94 1.59
CA ALA A 40 -15.09 -1.99 0.73
C ALA A 40 -14.86 -1.58 -0.75
N MET A 41 -13.80 -0.83 -0.99
CA MET A 41 -13.48 -0.31 -2.31
C MET A 41 -12.51 -1.30 -2.91
N ARG A 42 -12.91 -1.90 -4.03
CA ARG A 42 -12.04 -2.80 -4.77
C ARG A 42 -10.86 -1.98 -5.31
N ILE A 43 -9.67 -2.23 -4.77
CA ILE A 43 -8.46 -1.58 -5.26
C ILE A 43 -8.20 -2.07 -6.70
N PRO A 44 -8.01 -1.16 -7.67
CA PRO A 44 -7.69 -1.53 -9.05
C PRO A 44 -6.40 -2.34 -9.12
N GLU A 45 -6.32 -3.31 -10.03
CA GLU A 45 -5.13 -4.18 -10.18
C GLU A 45 -3.85 -3.40 -10.53
N ASP A 46 -3.97 -2.27 -11.22
CA ASP A 46 -2.84 -1.37 -11.49
C ASP A 46 -2.24 -0.79 -10.20
N ILE A 47 -3.08 -0.39 -9.26
CA ILE A 47 -2.65 0.12 -7.95
C ILE A 47 -2.01 -1.00 -7.14
N VAL A 48 -2.55 -2.23 -7.21
CA VAL A 48 -1.95 -3.41 -6.57
C VAL A 48 -0.54 -3.68 -7.10
N LYS A 49 -0.35 -3.64 -8.42
CA LYS A 49 0.98 -3.80 -9.05
C LYS A 49 1.93 -2.69 -8.66
N LEU A 50 1.43 -1.46 -8.54
CA LEU A 50 2.22 -0.31 -8.12
C LEU A 50 2.66 -0.44 -6.65
N ILE A 51 1.76 -0.84 -5.75
CA ILE A 51 2.08 -1.11 -4.34
C ILE A 51 3.17 -2.18 -4.23
N GLN A 52 3.04 -3.29 -4.97
CA GLN A 52 4.05 -4.35 -4.95
C GLN A 52 5.40 -3.88 -5.50
N ARG A 53 5.41 -3.10 -6.58
CA ARG A 53 6.65 -2.50 -7.10
C ARG A 53 7.29 -1.57 -6.09
N LEU A 54 6.51 -0.68 -5.48
CA LEU A 54 7.04 0.28 -4.51
C LEU A 54 7.53 -0.41 -3.24
N ASP A 55 6.80 -1.39 -2.71
CA ASP A 55 7.26 -2.21 -1.57
C ASP A 55 8.54 -2.97 -1.89
N ALA A 56 8.70 -3.48 -3.11
CA ALA A 56 9.94 -4.11 -3.56
C ALA A 56 11.11 -3.13 -3.73
N THR A 57 10.83 -1.86 -4.04
CA THR A 57 11.84 -0.79 -4.15
C THR A 57 12.17 -0.13 -2.82
N LEU A 58 11.27 -0.20 -1.83
CA LEU A 58 11.54 0.28 -0.50
C LEU A 58 12.70 -0.55 0.08
N PRO A 59 13.78 0.10 0.55
CA PRO A 59 14.83 -0.63 1.23
C PRO A 59 14.17 -1.33 2.42
N LYS A 60 14.14 -2.67 2.39
CA LYS A 60 13.70 -3.49 3.52
C LYS A 60 14.53 -3.00 4.69
N ALA A 61 13.91 -2.24 5.60
CA ALA A 61 14.59 -1.58 6.70
C ALA A 61 15.58 -2.61 7.27
N MET A 62 16.86 -2.37 7.03
CA MET A 62 17.92 -3.21 7.53
C MET A 62 17.81 -3.04 9.04
N GLU A 63 17.21 -4.04 9.69
CA GLU A 63 17.38 -4.30 11.10
C GLU A 63 18.90 -4.28 11.32
N THR A 64 19.40 -3.19 11.89
CA THR A 64 20.78 -3.03 12.33
C THR A 64 20.75 -2.99 13.85
#